data_AF-A0A1I6WDI4-F1
#
_entry.id   AF-A0A1I6WDI4-F1
#
_cell.length_a   1.000
_cell.length_b   1.000
_cell.length_c   1.000
_cell.angle_alpha   90.00
_cell.angle_beta   90.00
_cell.angle_gamma   90.00
#
_symmetry.space_group_name_H-M   'P 1'
#
loop_
_entity.id
_entity.type
_entity.pdbx_description
1 polymer ?
#
loop_
_entity_poly.entity_id
_entity_poly.type
_entity_poly.pdbx_seq_one_letter_code
_entity_poly.pdbx_strand_id
1 'polypeptide(L)'
;MVCAERIGAAVTTLSTSPDHHSVIGDDTMLLWWRSGGGTPLPLARLLTDPDPAALGDLDVSGQHCALLLGAGVGRMSMRFLWDEPAADTVLRIGDWYDRTAVYDGDLGRTVHHGIGLLHRAATSRWNPVTEKYFAAPTRLRPADLWTAALTGTTPRTHGEAALAAIRADGMANSPRAAMLRVSGLAGE
;
A
#
# COMPACT_ATOMS: atom_id res chain seq x y z
N MET A 1 -19.55 -20.18 -24.27
CA MET A 1 -18.97 -19.11 -23.44
C MET A 1 -17.50 -19.42 -23.28
N VAL A 2 -16.65 -18.66 -23.96
CA VAL A 2 -15.20 -18.91 -24.01
C VAL A 2 -14.55 -18.32 -22.76
N CYS A 3 -13.46 -18.90 -22.25
CA CYS A 3 -12.76 -18.41 -21.04
C CYS A 3 -12.48 -16.89 -21.07
N ALA A 4 -12.21 -16.33 -22.25
CA ALA A 4 -11.98 -14.90 -22.45
C ALA A 4 -13.18 -14.01 -22.05
N GLU A 5 -14.41 -14.42 -22.38
CA GLU A 5 -15.63 -13.68 -22.03
C GLU A 5 -15.83 -13.63 -20.51
N ARG A 6 -15.56 -14.76 -19.84
CA ARG A 6 -15.68 -14.87 -18.37
C ARG A 6 -14.66 -14.00 -17.66
N ILE A 7 -13.42 -13.96 -18.15
CA ILE A 7 -12.36 -13.10 -17.60
C ILE A 7 -12.72 -11.63 -17.81
N GLY A 8 -13.15 -11.24 -19.02
CA GLY A 8 -13.55 -9.87 -19.32
C GLY A 8 -14.70 -9.39 -18.44
N ALA A 9 -15.73 -10.23 -18.25
CA ALA A 9 -16.83 -9.95 -17.34
C ALA A 9 -16.36 -9.83 -15.87
N ALA A 10 -15.52 -10.75 -15.39
CA ALA A 10 -15.01 -10.72 -14.02
C ALA A 10 -14.19 -9.45 -13.73
N VAL A 11 -13.27 -9.07 -14.62
CA VAL A 11 -12.48 -7.83 -14.48
C VAL A 11 -13.39 -6.61 -14.44
N THR A 12 -14.40 -6.54 -15.32
CA THR A 12 -15.36 -5.43 -15.35
C THR A 12 -16.14 -5.35 -14.04
N THR A 13 -16.67 -6.46 -13.54
CA THR A 13 -17.39 -6.53 -12.26
C THR A 13 -16.51 -6.09 -11.09
N LEU A 14 -15.27 -6.58 -10.99
CA LEU A 14 -14.36 -6.20 -9.91
C LEU A 14 -13.98 -4.71 -9.98
N SER A 15 -13.71 -4.20 -11.18
CA SER A 15 -13.30 -2.80 -11.41
C SER A 15 -14.41 -1.76 -11.13
N THR A 16 -15.68 -2.20 -11.10
CA THR A 16 -16.82 -1.31 -10.85
C THR A 16 -17.37 -1.44 -9.44
N SER A 17 -16.90 -2.44 -8.67
CA SER A 17 -17.32 -2.64 -7.28
C SER A 17 -16.31 -2.02 -6.31
N PRO A 18 -16.69 -1.02 -5.51
CA PRO A 18 -15.76 -0.29 -4.62
C PRO A 18 -15.12 -1.20 -3.56
N ASP A 19 -15.75 -2.33 -3.24
CA ASP A 19 -15.24 -3.30 -2.25
C ASP A 19 -14.20 -4.26 -2.82
N HIS A 20 -13.90 -4.16 -4.13
CA HIS A 20 -13.03 -5.07 -4.87
C HIS A 20 -11.91 -4.37 -5.64
N HIS A 21 -11.83 -3.04 -5.59
CA HIS A 21 -10.78 -2.33 -6.30
C HIS A 21 -10.31 -1.04 -5.62
N SER A 22 -9.10 -0.64 -6.00
CA SER A 22 -8.55 0.67 -5.66
C SER A 22 -7.73 1.19 -6.83
N VAL A 23 -7.88 2.48 -7.14
CA VAL A 23 -7.05 3.18 -8.11
C VAL A 23 -5.82 3.73 -7.39
N ILE A 24 -4.63 3.42 -7.90
CA ILE A 24 -3.34 3.73 -7.28
C ILE A 24 -2.56 4.64 -8.23
N GLY A 25 -2.62 5.95 -8.00
CA GLY A 25 -2.06 6.94 -8.93
C GLY A 25 -2.87 7.01 -10.22
N ASP A 26 -2.22 7.36 -11.33
CA ASP A 26 -2.93 7.71 -12.57
C ASP A 26 -3.15 6.51 -13.51
N ASP A 27 -2.34 5.46 -13.40
CA ASP A 27 -2.26 4.38 -14.39
C ASP A 27 -2.42 2.97 -13.80
N THR A 28 -2.66 2.84 -12.50
CA THR A 28 -2.63 1.54 -11.83
C THR A 28 -3.93 1.28 -11.07
N MET A 29 -4.43 0.05 -11.17
CA MET A 29 -5.60 -0.43 -10.44
C MET A 29 -5.27 -1.74 -9.74
N LEU A 30 -5.56 -1.82 -8.45
CA LEU A 30 -5.55 -3.06 -7.69
C LEU A 30 -6.97 -3.61 -7.68
N LEU A 31 -7.14 -4.88 -8.03
CA LEU A 31 -8.36 -5.65 -7.89
C LEU A 31 -8.14 -6.75 -6.85
N TRP A 32 -9.17 -7.12 -6.09
CA TRP A 32 -9.08 -8.25 -5.16
C TRP A 32 -10.42 -8.98 -4.99
N TRP A 33 -10.36 -10.26 -4.65
CA TRP A 33 -11.53 -11.10 -4.43
C TRP A 33 -11.21 -12.29 -3.53
N ARG A 34 -12.23 -13.10 -3.20
CA ARG A 34 -12.06 -14.40 -2.55
C ARG A 34 -12.48 -15.52 -3.50
N SER A 35 -11.67 -16.56 -3.55
CA SER A 35 -12.04 -17.79 -4.25
C SER A 35 -12.88 -18.65 -3.30
N GLY A 36 -14.04 -19.11 -3.77
CA GLY A 36 -14.97 -19.93 -2.97
C GLY A 36 -16.05 -19.19 -2.18
N GLY A 37 -16.16 -17.86 -2.33
CA GLY A 37 -17.16 -17.03 -1.65
C GLY A 37 -16.65 -16.36 -0.37
N GLY A 38 -17.53 -15.65 0.32
CA GLY A 38 -17.20 -14.85 1.51
C GLY A 38 -16.87 -13.39 1.23
N THR A 39 -16.74 -12.61 2.29
CA THR A 39 -16.47 -11.17 2.20
C THR A 39 -15.00 -10.93 1.84
N PRO A 40 -14.68 -10.20 0.77
CA PRO A 40 -13.30 -9.87 0.43
C PRO A 40 -12.63 -9.05 1.54
N LEU A 41 -11.31 -9.23 1.72
CA LEU A 41 -10.54 -8.36 2.61
C LEU A 41 -10.55 -6.92 2.06
N PRO A 42 -10.86 -5.89 2.86
CA PRO A 42 -10.94 -4.50 2.39
C PRO A 42 -9.54 -3.89 2.24
N LEU A 43 -8.73 -4.43 1.31
CA LEU A 43 -7.31 -4.09 1.14
C LEU A 43 -7.04 -2.58 1.04
N ALA A 44 -7.91 -1.86 0.33
CA ALA A 44 -7.77 -0.41 0.20
C ALA A 44 -7.78 0.29 1.56
N ARG A 45 -8.80 -0.01 2.39
CA ARG A 45 -8.92 0.54 3.73
C ARG A 45 -7.74 0.11 4.59
N LEU A 46 -7.43 -1.19 4.64
CA LEU A 46 -6.35 -1.73 5.49
C LEU A 46 -5.00 -1.06 5.20
N LEU A 47 -4.69 -0.73 3.95
CA LEU A 47 -3.39 -0.14 3.61
C LEU A 47 -3.38 1.39 3.59
N THR A 48 -4.54 2.05 3.54
CA THR A 48 -4.63 3.53 3.53
C THR A 48 -4.96 4.13 4.88
N ASP A 49 -5.69 3.40 5.72
CA ASP A 49 -6.12 3.78 7.06
C ASP A 49 -5.80 2.63 8.03
N PRO A 50 -4.52 2.50 8.45
CA PRO A 50 -4.08 1.36 9.22
C PRO A 50 -4.67 1.39 10.63
N ASP A 51 -5.42 0.33 10.95
CA ASP A 51 -6.02 0.10 12.26
C ASP A 51 -5.68 -1.33 12.70
N PRO A 52 -4.71 -1.51 13.61
CA PRO A 52 -4.31 -2.82 14.10
C PRO A 52 -5.46 -3.62 14.73
N ALA A 53 -6.43 -2.93 15.37
CA ALA A 53 -7.56 -3.60 16.00
C ALA A 53 -8.48 -4.23 14.95
N ALA A 54 -8.68 -3.54 13.81
CA ALA A 54 -9.52 -4.03 12.72
C ALA A 54 -9.01 -5.33 12.08
N LEU A 55 -7.71 -5.68 12.22
CA LEU A 55 -7.18 -6.94 11.71
C LEU A 55 -7.73 -8.16 12.46
N GLY A 56 -8.03 -8.01 13.76
CA GLY A 56 -8.55 -9.09 14.60
C GLY A 56 -9.98 -9.52 14.26
N ASP A 57 -10.74 -8.64 13.61
CA ASP A 57 -12.16 -8.86 13.27
C ASP A 57 -12.35 -9.42 11.85
N LEU A 58 -11.28 -9.65 11.10
CA LEU A 58 -11.35 -10.09 9.70
C LEU A 58 -11.64 -11.60 9.59
N ASP A 59 -12.49 -11.96 8.64
CA ASP A 59 -12.66 -13.36 8.23
C ASP A 59 -11.45 -13.84 7.42
N VAL A 60 -10.56 -14.56 8.08
CA VAL A 60 -9.31 -15.10 7.51
C VAL A 60 -9.48 -16.48 6.83
N SER A 61 -10.70 -16.97 6.64
CA SER A 61 -10.95 -18.29 6.03
C SER A 61 -10.76 -18.29 4.50
N GLY A 62 -10.31 -19.40 3.92
CA GLY A 62 -10.27 -19.55 2.46
C GLY A 62 -9.18 -18.72 1.74
N GLN A 63 -9.30 -18.64 0.41
CA GLN A 63 -8.28 -18.05 -0.46
C GLN A 63 -8.63 -16.60 -0.83
N HIS A 64 -7.63 -15.73 -0.73
CA HIS A 64 -7.67 -14.35 -1.16
C HIS A 64 -6.79 -14.16 -2.39
N CYS A 65 -7.35 -13.51 -3.40
CA CYS A 65 -6.65 -13.22 -4.62
C CYS A 65 -6.59 -11.70 -4.83
N ALA A 66 -5.47 -11.21 -5.36
CA ALA A 66 -5.31 -9.82 -5.74
C ALA A 66 -4.55 -9.69 -7.06
N LEU A 67 -4.90 -8.68 -7.86
CA LEU A 67 -4.39 -8.45 -9.20
C LEU A 67 -4.08 -6.97 -9.37
N LEU A 68 -2.83 -6.64 -9.67
CA LEU A 68 -2.42 -5.27 -10.01
C LEU A 68 -2.36 -5.13 -11.53
N LEU A 69 -3.16 -4.21 -12.06
CA LEU A 69 -3.23 -3.86 -13.47
C LEU A 69 -2.60 -2.50 -13.71
N GLY A 70 -1.73 -2.41 -14.71
CA GLY A 70 -1.21 -1.15 -15.23
C GLY A 70 -1.82 -0.83 -16.59
N ALA A 71 -2.44 0.34 -16.71
CA ALA A 71 -2.93 0.89 -17.95
C ALA A 71 -1.78 1.53 -18.74
N GLY A 72 -1.72 1.21 -20.03
CA GLY A 72 -0.90 1.90 -21.02
C GLY A 72 -1.76 2.28 -22.23
N VAL A 73 -1.15 2.91 -23.24
CA VAL A 73 -1.87 3.33 -24.45
C VAL A 73 -2.47 2.11 -25.16
N GLY A 74 -3.80 1.96 -25.06
CA GLY A 74 -4.57 0.89 -25.69
C GLY A 74 -4.35 -0.52 -25.13
N ARG A 75 -3.66 -0.68 -23.98
CA ARG A 75 -3.37 -2.00 -23.39
C ARG A 75 -3.43 -1.95 -21.87
N MET A 76 -3.91 -3.04 -21.27
CA MET A 76 -3.74 -3.31 -19.84
C MET A 76 -2.66 -4.38 -19.67
N SER A 77 -1.77 -4.17 -18.71
CA SER A 77 -0.72 -5.10 -18.34
C SER A 77 -0.95 -5.61 -16.93
N MET A 78 -0.93 -6.93 -16.76
CA MET A 78 -0.87 -7.52 -15.43
C MET A 78 0.53 -7.28 -14.88
N ARG A 79 0.63 -6.46 -13.84
CA ARG A 79 1.90 -6.17 -13.16
C ARG A 79 2.20 -7.19 -12.06
N PHE A 80 1.16 -7.69 -11.42
CA PHE A 80 1.27 -8.57 -10.27
C PHE A 80 -0.03 -9.36 -10.10
N LEU A 81 0.09 -10.65 -9.79
CA LEU A 81 -1.03 -11.53 -9.41
C LEU A 81 -0.65 -12.24 -8.13
N TRP A 82 -1.62 -12.36 -7.25
CA TRP A 82 -1.49 -12.91 -5.93
C TRP A 82 -2.67 -13.85 -5.66
N ASP A 83 -2.38 -15.02 -5.09
CA ASP A 83 -3.38 -16.04 -4.74
C ASP A 83 -2.85 -16.85 -3.55
N GLU A 84 -3.42 -16.64 -2.37
CA GLU A 84 -2.96 -17.28 -1.14
C GLU A 84 -4.07 -17.38 -0.06
N PRO A 85 -3.86 -18.09 1.06
CA PRO A 85 -4.75 -18.04 2.21
C PRO A 85 -4.94 -16.62 2.77
N ALA A 86 -6.18 -16.21 3.01
CA ALA A 86 -6.47 -14.88 3.56
C ALA A 86 -5.78 -14.60 4.91
N ALA A 87 -5.55 -15.64 5.71
CA ALA A 87 -4.76 -15.56 6.93
C ALA A 87 -3.34 -15.04 6.68
N ASP A 88 -2.67 -15.51 5.63
CA ASP A 88 -1.30 -15.10 5.30
C ASP A 88 -1.26 -13.65 4.84
N THR A 89 -2.28 -13.20 4.09
CA THR A 89 -2.42 -11.79 3.71
C THR A 89 -2.60 -10.89 4.94
N VAL A 90 -3.46 -11.29 5.89
CA VAL A 90 -3.69 -10.52 7.13
C VAL A 90 -2.43 -10.47 8.00
N LEU A 91 -1.73 -11.59 8.16
CA LEU A 91 -0.45 -11.64 8.89
C LEU A 91 0.56 -10.67 8.27
N ARG A 92 0.68 -10.67 6.95
CA ARG A 92 1.62 -9.79 6.26
C ARG A 92 1.26 -8.31 6.38
N ILE A 93 -0.03 -7.96 6.37
CA ILE A 93 -0.47 -6.58 6.63
C ILE A 93 -0.14 -6.19 8.07
N GLY A 94 -0.29 -7.11 9.03
CA GLY A 94 0.16 -6.93 10.41
C GLY A 94 1.66 -6.66 10.51
N ASP A 95 2.49 -7.49 9.87
CA ASP A 95 3.94 -7.29 9.81
C ASP A 95 4.31 -5.93 9.18
N TRP A 96 3.55 -5.50 8.17
CA TRP A 96 3.72 -4.17 7.57
C TRP A 96 3.38 -3.05 8.57
N TYR A 97 2.31 -3.19 9.35
CA TYR A 97 1.97 -2.23 10.40
C TYR A 97 3.08 -2.14 11.44
N ASP A 98 3.65 -3.26 11.87
CA ASP A 98 4.73 -3.30 12.85
C ASP A 98 6.02 -2.65 12.33
N ARG A 99 6.35 -2.90 11.06
CA ARG A 99 7.52 -2.30 10.39
C ARG A 99 7.38 -0.80 10.13
N THR A 100 6.15 -0.31 10.03
CA THR A 100 5.85 1.11 9.79
C THR A 100 5.44 1.85 11.06
N ALA A 101 5.28 1.14 12.18
CA ALA A 101 4.94 1.71 13.47
C ALA A 101 6.07 2.63 13.95
N VAL A 102 5.72 3.85 14.35
CA VAL A 102 6.67 4.81 14.95
C VAL A 102 6.06 5.38 16.20
N TYR A 103 6.85 5.45 17.27
CA TYR A 103 6.45 6.14 18.49
C TYR A 103 6.49 7.65 18.24
N ASP A 104 5.35 8.29 18.37
CA ASP A 104 5.22 9.74 18.31
C ASP A 104 5.29 10.29 19.74
N GLY A 105 6.41 10.94 20.07
CA GLY A 105 6.69 11.44 21.41
C GLY A 105 5.76 12.59 21.82
N ASP A 106 5.26 13.37 20.86
CA ASP A 106 4.35 14.48 21.14
C ASP A 106 2.94 13.96 21.48
N LEU A 107 2.52 12.89 20.80
CA LEU A 107 1.24 12.23 21.07
C LEU A 107 1.31 11.17 22.18
N GLY A 108 2.51 10.81 22.62
CA GLY A 108 2.75 9.78 23.62
C GLY A 108 2.30 8.37 23.21
N ARG A 109 2.16 8.10 21.90
CA ARG A 109 1.62 6.83 21.37
C ARG A 109 2.30 6.39 20.09
N THR A 110 2.20 5.09 19.80
CA THR A 110 2.59 4.54 18.51
C THR A 110 1.56 4.94 17.44
N VAL A 111 2.06 5.40 16.30
CA VAL A 111 1.26 5.78 15.14
C VAL A 111 1.60 4.88 13.96
N HIS A 112 0.57 4.48 13.22
CA HIS A 112 0.68 3.76 11.96
C HIS A 112 0.30 4.70 10.82
N HIS A 113 1.07 4.68 9.74
CA HIS A 113 0.84 5.57 8.60
C HIS A 113 0.41 4.77 7.37
N GLY A 114 -0.69 5.17 6.75
CA GLY A 114 -1.15 4.56 5.51
C GLY A 114 -0.16 4.76 4.36
N ILE A 115 -0.19 3.85 3.38
CA ILE A 115 0.71 3.84 2.22
C ILE A 115 0.72 5.17 1.48
N GLY A 116 -0.42 5.84 1.36
CA GLY A 116 -0.50 7.16 0.71
C GLY A 116 0.35 8.23 1.40
N LEU A 117 0.39 8.23 2.74
CA LEU A 117 1.21 9.17 3.51
C LEU A 117 2.69 8.77 3.47
N LEU A 118 3.01 7.47 3.55
CA LEU A 118 4.37 6.97 3.39
C LEU A 118 4.96 7.31 2.01
N HIS A 119 4.15 7.15 0.95
CA HIS A 119 4.55 7.54 -0.39
C HIS A 119 4.88 9.03 -0.46
N ARG A 120 4.01 9.89 0.07
CA ARG A 120 4.27 11.34 0.13
C ARG A 120 5.51 11.66 0.96
N ALA A 121 5.72 10.98 2.09
CA ALA A 121 6.90 11.18 2.93
C ALA A 121 8.22 10.93 2.19
N ALA A 122 8.21 9.95 1.27
CA ALA A 122 9.34 9.61 0.41
C ALA A 122 9.53 10.56 -0.78
N THR A 123 8.44 11.02 -1.40
CA THR A 123 8.48 11.70 -2.71
C THR A 123 8.22 13.20 -2.67
N SER A 124 7.71 13.71 -1.57
CA SER A 124 7.29 15.11 -1.42
C SER A 124 8.22 15.88 -0.48
N ARG A 125 8.18 17.20 -0.59
CA ARG A 125 8.92 18.12 0.29
C ARG A 125 8.02 18.61 1.41
N TRP A 126 8.60 18.85 2.58
CA TRP A 126 7.88 19.35 3.74
C TRP A 126 7.93 20.87 3.77
N ASN A 127 6.77 21.50 4.00
CA ASN A 127 6.70 22.92 4.32
C ASN A 127 6.49 23.10 5.83
N PRO A 128 7.47 23.64 6.58
CA PRO A 128 7.35 23.83 8.01
C PRO A 128 6.33 24.91 8.40
N VAL A 129 5.98 25.82 7.50
CA VAL A 129 5.01 26.90 7.79
C VAL A 129 3.57 26.37 7.76
N THR A 130 3.28 25.46 6.82
CA THR A 130 1.91 24.92 6.65
C THR A 130 1.75 23.52 7.22
N GLU A 131 2.83 22.93 7.74
CA GLU A 131 2.91 21.56 8.23
C GLU A 131 2.36 20.53 7.24
N LYS A 132 2.65 20.74 5.96
CA LYS A 132 2.11 19.93 4.87
C LYS A 132 3.18 19.53 3.88
N TYR A 133 2.96 18.35 3.29
CA TYR A 133 3.69 17.92 2.11
C TYR A 133 3.19 18.64 0.87
N PHE A 134 4.12 19.04 0.00
CA PHE A 134 3.82 19.50 -1.34
C PHE A 134 4.55 18.65 -2.38
N ALA A 135 3.91 18.45 -3.52
CA ALA A 135 4.41 17.58 -4.57
C ALA A 135 5.79 18.00 -5.05
N ALA A 136 6.67 17.02 -5.24
CA ALA A 136 7.96 17.19 -5.90
C ALA A 136 8.11 16.15 -7.01
N PRO A 137 8.89 16.46 -8.07
CA PRO A 137 9.11 15.53 -9.16
C PRO A 137 9.70 14.20 -8.65
N THR A 138 9.08 13.09 -9.02
CA THR A 138 9.53 11.75 -8.66
C THR A 138 9.25 10.78 -9.79
N ARG A 139 10.07 9.73 -9.88
CA ARG A 139 9.81 8.55 -10.73
C ARG A 139 9.22 7.38 -9.95
N LEU A 140 9.18 7.48 -8.61
CA LEU A 140 8.65 6.43 -7.75
C LEU A 140 7.14 6.38 -7.87
N ARG A 141 6.59 5.19 -8.05
CA ARG A 141 5.15 5.02 -8.17
C ARG A 141 4.57 4.64 -6.81
N PRO A 142 3.34 5.07 -6.49
CA PRO A 142 2.65 4.58 -5.30
C PRO A 142 2.46 3.05 -5.34
N ALA A 143 2.20 2.49 -6.53
CA ALA A 143 2.00 1.06 -6.76
C ALA A 143 3.16 0.17 -6.26
N ASP A 144 4.38 0.69 -6.27
CA ASP A 144 5.55 -0.06 -5.80
C ASP A 144 5.48 -0.29 -4.26
N LEU A 145 4.92 0.66 -3.49
CA LEU A 145 4.68 0.48 -2.04
C LEU A 145 3.52 -0.46 -1.74
N TRP A 146 2.44 -0.41 -2.54
CA TRP A 146 1.35 -1.39 -2.42
C TRP A 146 1.86 -2.81 -2.67
N THR A 147 2.67 -2.97 -3.71
CA THR A 147 3.33 -4.25 -4.00
C THR A 147 4.22 -4.66 -2.83
N ALA A 148 5.03 -3.75 -2.28
CA ALA A 148 5.89 -4.05 -1.13
C ALA A 148 5.10 -4.50 0.09
N ALA A 149 4.01 -3.82 0.44
CA ALA A 149 3.15 -4.20 1.56
C ALA A 149 2.49 -5.57 1.34
N LEU A 150 1.94 -5.82 0.15
CA LEU A 150 1.25 -7.07 -0.17
C LEU A 150 2.19 -8.26 -0.38
N THR A 151 3.48 -8.03 -0.68
CA THR A 151 4.48 -9.08 -0.90
C THR A 151 5.44 -9.26 0.28
N GLY A 152 5.44 -8.32 1.23
CA GLY A 152 6.35 -8.29 2.37
C GLY A 152 7.76 -7.81 2.00
N THR A 153 7.98 -7.40 0.75
CA THR A 153 9.29 -6.94 0.28
C THR A 153 9.68 -5.59 0.88
N THR A 154 10.97 -5.31 0.87
CA THR A 154 11.53 -4.07 1.43
C THR A 154 11.54 -2.98 0.36
N PRO A 155 10.83 -1.84 0.55
CA PRO A 155 10.79 -0.75 -0.42
C PRO A 155 12.03 0.16 -0.31
N ARG A 156 13.21 -0.40 -0.60
CA ARG A 156 14.51 0.27 -0.38
C ARG A 156 14.60 1.62 -1.11
N THR A 157 14.16 1.69 -2.36
CA THR A 157 14.22 2.92 -3.17
C THR A 157 13.36 4.04 -2.58
N HIS A 158 12.20 3.74 -1.99
CA HIS A 158 11.38 4.74 -1.28
C HIS A 158 12.05 5.20 0.01
N GLY A 159 12.75 4.30 0.70
CA GLY A 159 13.60 4.65 1.85
C GLY A 159 14.73 5.61 1.48
N GLU A 160 15.45 5.33 0.40
CA GLU A 160 16.53 6.20 -0.10
C GLU A 160 16.00 7.58 -0.51
N ALA A 161 14.84 7.63 -1.15
CA ALA A 161 14.15 8.89 -1.47
C ALA A 161 13.72 9.67 -0.22
N ALA A 162 13.17 8.98 0.79
CA ALA A 162 12.83 9.60 2.08
C ALA A 162 14.08 10.16 2.77
N LEU A 163 15.19 9.43 2.76
CA LEU A 163 16.46 9.90 3.32
C LEU A 163 16.99 11.14 2.59
N ALA A 164 16.91 11.17 1.26
CA ALA A 164 17.25 12.35 0.48
C ALA A 164 16.36 13.54 0.81
N ALA A 165 15.05 13.32 0.98
CA ALA A 165 14.09 14.36 1.36
C ALA A 165 14.35 14.89 2.78
N ILE A 166 14.68 14.01 3.75
CA ILE A 166 15.10 14.41 5.11
C ILE A 166 16.32 15.32 5.04
N ARG A 167 17.36 14.93 4.31
CA ARG A 167 18.59 15.72 4.17
C ARG A 167 18.31 17.08 3.54
N ALA A 168 17.41 17.12 2.56
CA ALA A 168 17.11 18.35 1.85
C ALA A 168 16.17 19.30 2.63
N ASP A 169 15.29 18.76 3.48
CA ASP A 169 14.38 19.56 4.34
C ASP A 169 14.95 19.84 5.73
N GLY A 170 15.99 19.12 6.15
CA GLY A 170 16.52 19.17 7.51
C GLY A 170 15.56 18.60 8.57
N MET A 171 14.62 17.71 8.18
CA MET A 171 13.56 17.23 9.07
C MET A 171 13.16 15.76 8.84
N ALA A 172 13.15 15.01 9.94
CA ALA A 172 12.70 13.61 10.03
C ALA A 172 11.44 13.50 10.91
N ASN A 173 10.26 13.69 10.32
CA ASN A 173 8.97 13.51 11.00
C ASN A 173 8.55 12.02 11.04
N SER A 174 7.47 11.70 11.75
CA SER A 174 7.01 10.32 11.96
C SER A 174 6.77 9.52 10.66
N PRO A 175 6.14 10.06 9.59
CA PRO A 175 6.01 9.32 8.33
C PRO A 175 7.34 9.00 7.66
N ARG A 176 8.34 9.91 7.75
CA ARG A 176 9.67 9.69 7.18
C ARG A 176 10.46 8.67 7.99
N ALA A 177 10.38 8.72 9.30
CA ALA A 177 10.95 7.71 10.18
C ALA A 177 10.36 6.32 9.89
N ALA A 178 9.04 6.24 9.71
CA ALA A 178 8.35 5.00 9.34
C ALA A 178 8.84 4.46 7.99
N MET A 179 9.01 5.34 7.01
CA MET A 179 9.54 4.97 5.69
C MET A 179 10.99 4.47 5.76
N LEU A 180 11.85 5.09 6.58
CA LEU A 180 13.22 4.59 6.81
C LEU A 180 13.22 3.23 7.50
N ARG A 181 12.35 3.02 8.49
CA ARG A 181 12.24 1.75 9.21
C ARG A 181 11.78 0.62 8.30
N VAL A 182 10.66 0.80 7.58
CA VAL A 182 10.12 -0.25 6.70
C VAL A 182 11.03 -0.56 5.52
N SER A 183 11.92 0.35 5.14
CA SER A 183 12.93 0.16 4.10
C SER A 183 14.25 -0.45 4.59
N GLY A 184 14.39 -0.72 5.89
CA GLY A 184 15.62 -1.25 6.49
C GLY A 184 16.78 -0.25 6.50
N LEU A 185 16.48 1.05 6.46
CA LEU A 185 17.47 2.14 6.47
C LEU A 185 17.49 2.93 7.79
N ALA A 186 16.55 2.66 8.71
CA ALA A 186 16.74 3.01 10.10
C ALA A 186 17.79 2.06 10.67
N GLY A 187 18.94 2.59 11.10
CA GLY A 187 20.09 1.80 11.53
C GLY A 187 19.73 0.74 12.59
N GLU A 188 20.35 -0.44 12.44
CA GLU A 188 20.54 -1.41 13.52
C GLU A 188 21.56 -0.89 14.54
#